data_AF-A0AAW4KYK6-F1
#
_entry.id   AF-A0AAW4KYK6-F1
#
_cell.length_a   1.000
_cell.length_b   1.000
_cell.length_c   1.000
_cell.angle_alpha   90.00
_cell.angle_beta   90.00
_cell.angle_gamma   90.00
#
_symmetry.space_group_name_H-M   'P 1'
#
loop_
_entity.id
_entity.type
_entity.pdbx_description
1 polymer ?
#
loop_
_entity_poly.entity_id
_entity_poly.type
_entity_poly.pdbx_seq_one_letter_code
_entity_poly.pdbx_strand_id
1 'polypeptide(L)'
;MLSSFSISNDPSWEHGIGWGTFKAGDLFINVKSSADDHIWDYIVRTFDKSAAGDYALYDISSLNASDQRFLYGPNTNSGPGFGQIGPYITAYERHNQPVAIADELLKGLPSLGTVFFSGLTNDPFNASYTFNTPLLVGDSWSYSWTLTCGNDVVQSPVPEPASIVLLGAGLLGLAGYGIRRKNRKA
;
A
#
# COMPACT_ATOMS: atom_id res chain seq x y z
N MET A 1 -8.95 -11.24 -12.56
CA MET A 1 -7.71 -12.02 -12.62
C MET A 1 -6.57 -11.03 -12.80
N LEU A 2 -5.56 -11.06 -11.94
CA LEU A 2 -4.44 -10.12 -11.96
C LEU A 2 -3.24 -10.78 -12.65
N SER A 3 -2.79 -10.20 -13.77
CA SER A 3 -1.62 -10.65 -14.53
C SER A 3 -0.43 -9.71 -14.38
N SER A 4 -0.69 -8.41 -14.23
CA SER A 4 0.31 -7.40 -13.93
C SER A 4 -0.33 -6.16 -13.32
N PHE A 5 0.46 -5.38 -12.60
CA PHE A 5 0.12 -4.00 -12.25
C PHE A 5 1.39 -3.17 -12.11
N SER A 6 1.23 -1.86 -12.26
CA SER A 6 2.31 -0.89 -12.12
C SER A 6 1.94 0.13 -11.06
N ILE A 7 2.94 0.54 -10.29
CA ILE A 7 2.89 1.64 -9.33
C ILE A 7 3.79 2.72 -9.89
N SER A 8 3.26 3.92 -10.01
CA SER A 8 4.01 5.10 -10.45
C SER A 8 3.87 6.19 -9.40
N ASN A 9 4.97 6.82 -9.01
CA ASN A 9 4.95 8.05 -8.25
C ASN A 9 5.21 9.23 -9.20
N ASP A 10 4.51 10.34 -8.97
CA ASP A 10 4.70 11.54 -9.75
C ASP A 10 5.91 12.32 -9.17
N PRO A 11 7.02 12.48 -9.93
CA PRO A 11 8.22 13.14 -9.43
C PRO A 11 8.01 14.64 -9.17
N SER A 12 6.93 15.25 -9.66
CA SER A 12 6.66 16.68 -9.47
C SER A 12 6.31 17.06 -8.02
N TRP A 13 6.00 16.09 -7.16
CA TRP A 13 5.70 16.30 -5.74
C TRP A 13 6.94 16.34 -4.84
N GLU A 14 8.15 16.21 -5.41
CA GLU A 14 9.40 16.27 -4.64
C GLU A 14 9.78 17.70 -4.25
N HIS A 15 9.27 18.16 -3.10
CA HIS A 15 9.80 19.35 -2.41
C HIS A 15 11.00 18.98 -1.51
N GLY A 16 12.02 18.29 -2.04
CA GLY A 16 13.25 17.97 -1.31
C GLY A 16 13.92 16.65 -1.69
N ILE A 17 15.13 16.42 -1.17
CA ILE A 17 15.96 15.23 -1.48
C ILE A 17 15.31 13.96 -0.91
N GLY A 18 14.81 13.08 -1.77
CA GLY A 18 14.52 11.66 -1.45
C GLY A 18 13.12 11.34 -0.90
N TRP A 19 12.13 12.21 -1.09
CA TRP A 19 10.77 12.00 -0.57
C TRP A 19 9.84 11.28 -1.57
N GLY A 20 10.16 11.28 -2.87
CA GLY A 20 9.36 10.63 -3.91
C GLY A 20 9.90 9.30 -4.41
N THR A 21 11.06 8.85 -3.93
CA THR A 21 11.65 7.60 -4.40
C THR A 21 11.07 6.39 -3.68
N PHE A 22 10.72 5.40 -4.47
CA PHE A 22 10.41 4.06 -4.04
C PHE A 22 11.58 3.41 -3.29
N LYS A 23 11.24 2.64 -2.24
CA LYS A 23 12.18 1.81 -1.49
C LYS A 23 11.80 0.35 -1.65
N ALA A 24 12.81 -0.51 -1.67
CA ALA A 24 12.53 -1.93 -1.70
C ALA A 24 11.78 -2.37 -0.45
N GLY A 25 10.87 -3.31 -0.65
CA GLY A 25 10.02 -3.88 0.39
C GLY A 25 9.09 -4.91 -0.23
N ASP A 26 8.40 -5.64 0.61
CA ASP A 26 7.49 -6.69 0.14
C ASP A 26 6.18 -6.10 -0.37
N LEU A 27 5.61 -6.76 -1.38
CA LEU A 27 4.27 -6.43 -1.86
C LEU A 27 3.27 -7.35 -1.16
N PHE A 28 2.33 -6.76 -0.44
CA PHE A 28 1.22 -7.45 0.18
C PHE A 28 -0.05 -7.26 -0.65
N ILE A 29 -0.83 -8.33 -0.81
CA ILE A 29 -2.07 -8.34 -1.58
C ILE A 29 -3.16 -8.94 -0.71
N ASN A 30 -4.28 -8.23 -0.60
CA ASN A 30 -5.48 -8.71 0.08
C ASN A 30 -6.60 -8.83 -0.98
N VAL A 31 -7.11 -10.04 -1.16
CA VAL A 31 -8.16 -10.35 -2.13
C VAL A 31 -9.53 -10.51 -1.49
N LYS A 32 -9.57 -10.62 -0.17
CA LYS A 32 -10.82 -10.59 0.57
C LYS A 32 -11.18 -9.15 0.81
N SER A 33 -12.41 -8.77 0.47
CA SER A 33 -12.99 -7.49 0.89
C SER A 33 -13.30 -7.49 2.40
N SER A 34 -12.44 -8.07 3.24
CA SER A 34 -12.52 -7.80 4.67
C SER A 34 -12.20 -6.33 4.83
N ALA A 35 -13.08 -5.59 5.51
CA ALA A 35 -12.84 -4.19 5.87
C ALA A 35 -11.62 -3.99 6.78
N ASP A 36 -10.91 -5.06 7.11
CA ASP A 36 -9.69 -5.08 7.90
C ASP A 36 -8.46 -5.07 6.98
N ASP A 37 -7.72 -3.97 7.02
CA ASP A 37 -6.49 -3.73 6.27
C ASP A 37 -5.25 -4.36 6.95
N HIS A 38 -5.45 -5.13 8.01
CA HIS A 38 -4.38 -5.81 8.74
C HIS A 38 -4.21 -7.29 8.39
N ILE A 39 -5.08 -7.84 7.54
CA ILE A 39 -5.00 -9.25 7.10
C ILE A 39 -4.65 -9.28 5.62
N TRP A 40 -3.55 -9.96 5.30
CA TRP A 40 -3.06 -10.10 3.93
C TRP A 40 -3.20 -11.56 3.49
N ASP A 41 -3.61 -11.77 2.23
CA ASP A 41 -3.78 -13.11 1.67
C ASP A 41 -2.51 -13.57 0.94
N TYR A 42 -1.82 -12.66 0.26
CA TYR A 42 -0.61 -12.98 -0.49
C TYR A 42 0.51 -11.99 -0.25
N ILE A 43 1.74 -12.47 -0.44
CA ILE A 43 2.94 -11.64 -0.39
C ILE A 43 3.90 -12.00 -1.52
N VAL A 44 4.50 -10.99 -2.13
CA VAL A 44 5.69 -11.13 -2.98
C VAL A 44 6.89 -10.68 -2.16
N ARG A 45 7.76 -11.64 -1.81
CA ARG A 45 8.93 -11.40 -0.97
C ARG A 45 10.10 -10.89 -1.82
N THR A 46 10.45 -9.62 -1.70
CA THR A 46 11.58 -9.01 -2.44
C THR A 46 12.89 -9.03 -1.66
N PHE A 47 12.83 -9.35 -0.36
CA PHE A 47 13.99 -9.32 0.56
C PHE A 47 14.67 -7.95 0.58
N ASP A 48 13.88 -6.89 0.51
CA ASP A 48 14.35 -5.50 0.52
C ASP A 48 15.34 -5.21 -0.63
N LYS A 49 15.23 -5.95 -1.74
CA LYS A 49 16.03 -5.71 -2.95
C LYS A 49 15.32 -4.75 -3.89
N SER A 50 16.01 -3.67 -4.26
CA SER A 50 15.58 -2.76 -5.33
C SER A 50 15.85 -3.31 -6.73
N ALA A 51 16.50 -4.47 -6.85
CA ALA A 51 16.90 -5.03 -8.13
C ALA A 51 15.72 -5.69 -8.84
N ALA A 52 15.67 -5.53 -10.17
CA ALA A 52 14.76 -6.27 -11.01
C ALA A 52 15.02 -7.79 -10.90
N GLY A 53 13.97 -8.60 -10.97
CA GLY A 53 14.12 -10.05 -10.94
C GLY A 53 12.84 -10.81 -10.64
N ASP A 54 12.95 -12.13 -10.67
CA ASP A 54 11.87 -13.03 -10.28
C ASP A 54 11.87 -13.28 -8.77
N TYR A 55 10.73 -13.01 -8.15
CA TYR A 55 10.50 -13.20 -6.72
C TYR A 55 9.36 -14.19 -6.49
N ALA A 56 9.38 -14.88 -5.35
CA ALA A 56 8.37 -15.88 -5.04
C ALA A 56 7.08 -15.21 -4.51
N LEU A 57 5.94 -15.72 -4.97
CA LEU A 57 4.61 -15.41 -4.46
C LEU A 57 4.21 -16.47 -3.42
N TYR A 58 3.82 -16.03 -2.23
CA TYR A 58 3.36 -16.92 -1.16
C TYR A 58 1.90 -16.66 -0.82
N ASP A 59 1.18 -17.73 -0.49
CA ASP A 59 -0.11 -17.68 0.20
C ASP A 59 0.11 -17.57 1.70
N ILE A 60 -0.24 -16.43 2.28
CA ILE A 60 -0.16 -16.17 3.72
C ILE A 60 -1.55 -16.11 4.37
N SER A 61 -2.61 -16.41 3.61
CA SER A 61 -4.00 -16.38 4.09
C SER A 61 -4.31 -17.45 5.14
N SER A 62 -3.47 -18.48 5.21
CA SER A 62 -3.55 -19.57 6.19
C SER A 62 -2.85 -19.25 7.52
N LEU A 63 -2.04 -18.19 7.56
CA LEU A 63 -1.45 -17.72 8.81
C LEU A 63 -2.55 -17.05 9.64
N ASN A 64 -2.60 -17.33 10.94
CA ASN A 64 -3.48 -16.56 11.82
C ASN A 64 -3.06 -15.10 11.79
N ALA A 65 -4.01 -14.16 11.93
CA ALA A 65 -3.70 -12.73 11.98
C ALA A 65 -2.67 -12.39 13.07
N SER A 66 -2.68 -13.11 14.21
CA SER A 66 -1.68 -13.00 15.27
C SER A 66 -0.29 -13.54 14.89
N ASP A 67 -0.24 -14.48 13.95
CA ASP A 67 0.98 -15.14 13.47
C ASP A 67 1.60 -14.40 12.28
N GLN A 68 0.83 -13.55 11.60
CA GLN A 68 1.30 -12.58 10.63
C GLN A 68 2.14 -11.50 11.36
N ARG A 69 3.30 -11.92 11.86
CA ARG A 69 4.32 -11.09 12.49
C ARG A 69 4.98 -10.26 11.42
N PHE A 70 4.28 -9.21 11.01
CA PHE A 70 4.82 -8.21 10.12
C PHE A 70 5.94 -7.46 10.83
N LEU A 71 7.01 -7.23 10.09
CA LEU A 71 7.98 -6.21 10.44
C LEU A 71 7.30 -4.90 10.10
N TYR A 72 6.94 -4.16 11.15
CA TYR A 72 6.37 -2.84 11.04
C TYR A 72 7.49 -1.82 10.96
N GLY A 73 7.27 -0.75 10.20
CA GLY A 73 8.19 0.38 10.17
C GLY A 73 8.44 0.95 11.57
N PRO A 74 9.57 1.65 11.79
CA PRO A 74 10.07 1.94 13.11
C PRO A 74 9.09 2.89 13.79
N ASN A 75 8.39 2.35 14.79
CA ASN A 75 7.62 3.16 15.70
C ASN A 75 8.62 3.94 16.55
N THR A 76 8.72 5.25 16.34
CA THR A 76 9.68 6.13 17.04
C THR A 76 9.52 6.12 18.57
N ASN A 77 8.53 5.41 19.11
CA ASN A 77 8.24 5.29 20.54
C ASN A 77 8.18 3.85 21.10
N SER A 78 8.45 2.79 20.33
CA SER A 78 8.51 1.43 20.92
C SER A 78 9.93 1.00 21.18
N GLY A 79 10.22 0.65 22.44
CA GLY A 79 11.50 0.11 22.88
C GLY A 79 11.95 -1.16 22.14
N PRO A 80 13.14 -1.69 22.48
CA PRO A 80 13.99 -2.56 21.66
C PRO A 80 13.49 -4.02 21.43
N GLY A 81 12.17 -4.25 21.37
CA GLY A 81 11.56 -5.59 21.44
C GLY A 81 11.23 -6.28 20.10
N PHE A 82 11.20 -5.57 18.98
CA PHE A 82 11.09 -6.19 17.66
C PHE A 82 12.36 -5.86 16.90
N GLY A 83 13.15 -6.90 16.61
CA GLY A 83 14.50 -6.78 16.08
C GLY A 83 14.53 -5.82 14.91
N GLN A 84 15.45 -4.84 14.97
CA GLN A 84 15.90 -4.10 13.79
C GLN A 84 16.38 -5.11 12.76
N ILE A 85 15.50 -5.53 11.85
CA ILE A 85 15.92 -6.34 10.71
C ILE A 85 16.43 -5.35 9.68
N GLY A 86 17.75 -5.15 9.72
CA GLY A 86 18.52 -4.48 8.69
C GLY A 86 18.59 -2.94 8.77
N PRO A 87 19.61 -2.34 8.13
CA PRO A 87 19.87 -0.90 8.15
C PRO A 87 18.90 -0.06 7.28
N TYR A 88 17.79 -0.64 6.80
CA TYR A 88 16.93 -0.01 5.78
C TYR A 88 15.56 0.44 6.28
N ILE A 89 15.18 0.05 7.51
CA ILE A 89 13.95 0.50 8.17
C ILE A 89 14.21 1.90 8.76
N THR A 90 13.98 2.92 7.93
CA THR A 90 14.20 4.33 8.27
C THR A 90 12.94 4.97 8.87
N ALA A 91 13.10 6.07 9.62
CA ALA A 91 12.04 6.84 10.31
C ALA A 91 10.91 7.40 9.42
N TYR A 92 10.85 7.01 8.16
CA TYR A 92 9.95 7.54 7.16
C TYR A 92 8.79 6.57 6.83
N GLU A 93 8.93 5.28 7.16
CA GLU A 93 7.85 4.30 6.95
C GLU A 93 6.61 4.61 7.79
N ARG A 94 5.43 4.34 7.24
CA ARG A 94 4.17 4.63 7.92
C ARG A 94 4.06 3.78 9.19
N HIS A 95 3.69 4.43 10.28
CA HIS A 95 3.48 3.76 11.56
C HIS A 95 2.41 2.67 11.44
N ASN A 96 2.69 1.48 11.99
CA ASN A 96 1.81 0.30 11.97
C ASN A 96 1.41 -0.19 10.58
N GLN A 97 2.28 -0.04 9.58
CA GLN A 97 2.12 -0.71 8.28
C GLN A 97 3.14 -1.85 8.14
N PRO A 98 2.73 -2.99 7.55
CA PRO A 98 3.63 -4.09 7.28
C PRO A 98 4.60 -3.71 6.16
N VAL A 99 5.89 -3.93 6.41
CA VAL A 99 6.99 -3.62 5.47
C VAL A 99 7.59 -4.90 4.90
N ALA A 100 7.63 -5.94 5.74
CA ALA A 100 8.13 -7.26 5.42
C ALA A 100 7.49 -8.30 6.34
N ILE A 101 7.61 -9.58 5.98
CA ILE A 101 7.26 -10.71 6.85
C ILE A 101 8.54 -11.43 7.31
N ALA A 102 8.54 -11.96 8.52
CA ALA A 102 9.66 -12.76 9.02
C ALA A 102 9.92 -13.99 8.13
N ASP A 103 11.17 -14.19 7.72
CA ASP A 103 11.56 -15.28 6.81
C ASP A 103 11.21 -16.67 7.38
N GLU A 104 11.21 -16.84 8.71
CA GLU A 104 10.82 -18.10 9.36
C GLU A 104 9.37 -18.49 9.06
N LEU A 105 8.47 -17.52 8.89
CA LEU A 105 7.07 -17.77 8.55
C LEU A 105 6.92 -18.27 7.12
N LEU A 106 7.83 -17.88 6.22
CA LEU A 106 7.80 -18.30 4.81
C LEU A 106 8.37 -19.71 4.59
N LYS A 107 9.28 -20.19 5.47
CA LYS A 107 9.99 -21.47 5.30
C LYS A 107 9.10 -22.72 5.24
N GLY A 108 7.82 -22.62 5.63
CA GLY A 108 6.86 -23.71 5.56
C GLY A 108 5.71 -23.50 4.57
N LEU A 109 5.67 -22.34 3.89
CA LEU A 109 4.57 -22.00 3.01
C LEU A 109 4.88 -22.43 1.57
N PRO A 110 3.89 -23.00 0.85
CA PRO A 110 4.07 -23.30 -0.56
C PRO A 110 4.19 -21.99 -1.36
N SER A 111 5.19 -21.91 -2.23
CA SER A 111 5.22 -20.88 -3.26
C SER A 111 4.15 -21.19 -4.30
N LEU A 112 3.34 -20.19 -4.63
CA LEU A 112 2.31 -20.27 -5.66
C LEU A 112 2.86 -20.01 -7.06
N GLY A 113 4.09 -19.52 -7.17
CA GLY A 113 4.72 -19.17 -8.44
C GLY A 113 5.74 -18.05 -8.30
N THR A 114 6.10 -17.45 -9.43
CA THR A 114 7.02 -16.32 -9.50
C THR A 114 6.33 -15.06 -10.01
N VAL A 115 6.83 -13.92 -9.52
CA VAL A 115 6.42 -12.59 -9.92
C VAL A 115 7.66 -11.83 -10.33
N PHE A 116 7.69 -11.35 -11.57
CA PHE A 116 8.74 -10.48 -12.04
C PHE A 116 8.52 -9.07 -11.51
N PHE A 117 9.48 -8.57 -10.74
CA PHE A 117 9.55 -7.18 -10.29
C PHE A 117 10.51 -6.40 -11.20
N SER A 118 10.09 -5.25 -11.71
CA SER A 118 10.94 -4.41 -12.59
C SER A 118 12.12 -3.76 -11.90
N GLY A 119 12.17 -3.80 -10.56
CA GLY A 119 13.18 -3.07 -9.79
C GLY A 119 12.94 -1.57 -9.76
N LEU A 120 13.77 -0.89 -8.96
CA LEU A 120 13.78 0.56 -8.74
C LEU A 120 15.13 1.18 -9.13
N THR A 121 16.09 0.37 -9.58
CA THR A 121 17.46 0.82 -9.85
C THR A 121 17.54 1.82 -11.00
N ASN A 122 16.75 1.60 -12.06
CA ASN A 122 16.77 2.45 -13.26
C ASN A 122 15.68 3.51 -13.24
N ASP A 123 14.60 3.25 -12.50
CA ASP A 123 13.46 4.14 -12.36
C ASP A 123 12.93 4.05 -10.92
N PRO A 124 13.37 4.93 -10.01
CA PRO A 124 12.94 4.90 -8.62
C PRO A 124 11.51 5.45 -8.45
N PHE A 125 10.82 5.80 -9.53
CA PHE A 125 9.45 6.32 -9.52
C PHE A 125 8.45 5.36 -10.14
N ASN A 126 8.90 4.31 -10.83
CA ASN A 126 8.03 3.33 -11.45
C ASN A 126 8.45 1.91 -11.08
N ALA A 127 7.50 1.16 -10.55
CA ALA A 127 7.63 -0.25 -10.24
C ALA A 127 6.51 -1.02 -10.95
N SER A 128 6.80 -2.20 -11.46
CA SER A 128 5.78 -3.11 -11.98
C SER A 128 6.02 -4.52 -11.49
N TYR A 129 4.91 -5.22 -11.28
CA TYR A 129 4.87 -6.62 -10.90
C TYR A 129 4.11 -7.39 -11.98
N THR A 130 4.74 -8.42 -12.54
CA THR A 130 4.15 -9.30 -13.55
C THR A 130 4.07 -10.71 -13.00
N PHE A 131 2.85 -11.23 -12.89
CA PHE A 131 2.58 -12.53 -12.28
C PHE A 131 2.66 -13.62 -13.33
N ASN A 132 3.60 -14.55 -13.18
CA ASN A 132 3.72 -15.70 -14.08
C ASN A 132 2.61 -16.73 -13.82
N THR A 133 2.01 -16.70 -12.64
CA THR A 133 0.81 -17.47 -12.28
C THR A 133 -0.35 -16.51 -12.03
N PRO A 134 -1.45 -16.58 -12.79
CA PRO A 134 -2.55 -15.63 -12.62
C PRO A 134 -3.16 -15.70 -11.22
N LEU A 135 -3.28 -14.54 -10.55
CA LEU A 135 -3.89 -14.43 -9.24
C LEU A 135 -5.38 -14.11 -9.36
N LEU A 136 -6.24 -14.86 -8.67
CA LEU A 136 -7.68 -14.58 -8.64
C LEU A 136 -8.00 -13.57 -7.53
N VAL A 137 -8.05 -12.28 -7.89
CA VAL A 137 -8.23 -11.17 -6.95
C VAL A 137 -9.67 -10.67 -6.79
N GLY A 138 -10.63 -11.20 -7.56
CA GLY A 138 -12.01 -10.70 -7.57
C GLY A 138 -12.15 -9.26 -8.07
N ASP A 139 -13.30 -8.64 -7.79
CA ASP A 139 -13.63 -7.26 -8.18
C ASP A 139 -13.16 -6.21 -7.16
N SER A 140 -12.85 -6.65 -5.93
CA SER A 140 -12.43 -5.79 -4.83
C SER A 140 -11.22 -6.42 -4.16
N TRP A 141 -10.07 -5.78 -4.33
CA TRP A 141 -8.81 -6.17 -3.74
C TRP A 141 -8.04 -4.91 -3.37
N SER A 142 -7.10 -5.06 -2.46
CA SER A 142 -6.18 -4.00 -2.08
C SER A 142 -4.76 -4.55 -2.09
N TYR A 143 -3.80 -3.64 -2.18
CA TYR A 143 -2.40 -3.96 -2.02
C TYR A 143 -1.75 -2.94 -1.11
N SER A 144 -0.69 -3.38 -0.46
CA SER A 144 0.23 -2.52 0.28
C SER A 144 1.65 -2.87 -0.12
N TRP A 145 2.48 -1.85 -0.16
CA TRP A 145 3.88 -1.98 -0.47
C TRP A 145 4.63 -0.86 0.26
N THR A 146 5.88 -1.13 0.63
CA THR A 146 6.67 -0.24 1.50
C THR A 146 7.01 1.08 0.79
N LEU A 147 6.29 2.14 1.13
CA LEU A 147 6.61 3.50 0.71
C LEU A 147 7.41 4.24 1.78
N THR A 148 8.42 4.98 1.33
CA THR A 148 9.25 5.81 2.22
C THR A 148 8.42 6.89 2.88
N CYS A 149 7.34 7.42 2.31
CA CYS A 149 6.54 8.47 2.93
C CYS A 149 5.10 8.41 2.42
N GLY A 150 4.15 8.10 3.32
CA GLY A 150 2.74 8.53 3.27
C GLY A 150 1.88 8.21 2.04
N ASN A 151 0.84 7.39 2.28
CA ASN A 151 -0.40 7.24 1.49
C ASN A 151 -0.20 6.61 0.09
N ASP A 152 -0.66 5.40 -0.20
CA ASP A 152 -2.05 4.96 -0.08
C ASP A 152 -2.09 3.43 0.09
N VAL A 153 -2.84 2.93 1.08
CA VAL A 153 -3.54 1.67 0.80
C VAL A 153 -4.53 2.07 -0.27
N VAL A 154 -4.27 1.71 -1.53
CA VAL A 154 -5.21 1.94 -2.62
C VAL A 154 -6.38 0.97 -2.39
N GLN A 155 -7.24 1.32 -1.45
CA GLN A 155 -8.56 0.75 -1.31
C GLN A 155 -9.42 1.49 -2.33
N SER A 156 -9.89 0.80 -3.36
CA SER A 156 -11.06 1.31 -4.08
C SER A 156 -12.20 1.40 -3.07
N PRO A 157 -12.75 2.60 -2.78
CA PRO A 157 -13.50 3.36 -3.79
C PRO A 157 -13.17 4.86 -3.87
N VAL A 158 -13.05 5.34 -5.10
CA VAL A 158 -13.14 6.76 -5.47
C VAL A 158 -14.43 7.37 -4.90
N PRO A 159 -14.47 8.66 -4.50
CA PRO A 159 -15.71 9.29 -4.05
C PRO A 159 -16.83 9.01 -5.04
N GLU A 160 -17.87 8.31 -4.57
CA GLU A 160 -19.02 8.04 -5.42
C GLU A 160 -19.54 9.37 -5.95
N PRO A 161 -19.93 9.47 -7.24
CA PRO A 161 -20.36 10.72 -7.85
C PRO A 161 -21.46 11.44 -7.06
N ALA A 162 -22.23 10.71 -6.25
CA ALA A 162 -23.21 11.26 -5.31
C ALA A 162 -22.60 12.18 -4.23
N SER A 163 -21.40 11.89 -3.72
CA SER A 163 -20.75 12.70 -2.67
C SER A 163 -20.31 14.07 -3.18
N ILE A 164 -19.82 14.14 -4.43
CA ILE A 164 -19.47 15.42 -5.08
C ILE A 164 -20.74 16.22 -5.35
N VAL A 165 -21.81 15.57 -5.80
CA VAL A 165 -23.10 16.22 -6.03
C VAL A 165 -23.71 16.74 -4.73
N LEU A 166 -23.66 15.95 -3.65
CA LEU A 166 -24.17 16.34 -2.33
C LEU A 166 -23.38 17.53 -1.77
N LEU A 167 -22.05 17.50 -1.87
CA LEU A 167 -21.18 18.61 -1.48
C LEU A 167 -21.51 19.88 -2.27
N GLY A 168 -21.65 19.76 -3.60
CA GLY A 168 -22.02 20.88 -4.47
C GLY A 168 -23.40 21.45 -4.15
N ALA A 169 -24.40 20.58 -3.94
CA ALA A 169 -25.76 20.99 -3.57
C ALA A 169 -25.80 21.69 -2.20
N GLY A 170 -25.01 21.21 -1.23
CA GLY A 170 -24.87 21.83 0.08
C GLY A 170 -24.32 23.26 0.00
N LEU A 171 -23.29 23.47 -0.81
CA LEU A 171 -22.70 24.80 -1.03
C LEU A 171 -23.66 25.78 -1.72
N LEU A 172 -24.39 25.31 -2.74
CA LEU A 172 -25.42 26.13 -3.41
C LEU A 172 -26.55 26.51 -2.46
N GLY A 173 -26.97 25.59 -1.58
CA GLY A 173 -27.97 25.85 -0.54
C GLY A 173 -27.52 26.93 0.44
N LEU A 174 -26.27 26.85 0.92
CA LEU A 174 -25.67 27.85 1.81
C LEU A 174 -25.56 29.24 1.17
N ALA A 175 -25.13 29.30 -0.09
CA ALA A 175 -25.06 30.56 -0.85
C ALA A 175 -26.45 31.20 -1.01
N GLY A 176 -27.45 30.40 -1.41
CA GLY A 176 -28.84 30.86 -1.52
C GLY A 176 -29.42 31.37 -0.20
N TYR A 177 -29.14 30.70 0.91
CA TYR A 177 -29.56 31.14 2.24
C TYR A 177 -28.92 32.47 2.65
N GLY A 178 -27.63 32.66 2.36
CA GLY A 178 -26.91 33.91 2.63
C GLY A 178 -27.52 35.12 1.90
N ILE A 179 -27.84 34.96 0.61
CA ILE A 179 -28.46 36.01 -0.22
C ILE A 179 -29.83 36.41 0.34
N ARG A 180 -30.66 35.43 0.73
CA ARG A 180 -31.98 35.70 1.32
C ARG A 180 -31.89 36.50 2.62
N ARG A 181 -30.90 36.24 3.47
CA ARG A 181 -30.69 36.99 4.72
C ARG A 181 -30.25 38.43 4.47
N LYS A 182 -29.40 38.67 3.47
CA LYS A 182 -28.93 40.01 3.12
C LYS A 182 -30.09 40.91 2.66
N ASN A 183 -30.99 40.38 1.84
CA ASN A 183 -32.12 41.13 1.29
C ASN A 183 -33.26 41.41 2.29
N ARG A 184 -33.25 40.80 3.49
CA ARG A 184 -34.23 41.09 4.56
C ARG A 184 -33.81 42.22 5.51
N LYS A 185 -32.57 42.69 5.41
CA LYS A 185 -32.02 43.78 6.26
C LYS A 185 -31.86 45.10 5.51
N ALA A 186 -32.24 45.14 4.23
CA ALA A 186 -32.40 46.35 3.44
C ALA A 186 -33.91 46.64 3.31
#